data_AF-A0A653UM01-F1
#
_entry.id   AF-A0A653UM01-F1
#
_cell.length_a   1.000
_cell.length_b   1.000
_cell.length_c   1.000
_cell.angle_alpha   90.00
_cell.angle_beta   90.00
_cell.angle_gamma   90.00
#
_symmetry.space_group_name_H-M   'P 1'
#
loop_
_entity.id
_entity.type
_entity.pdbx_description
1 polymer ?
#
loop_
_entity_poly.entity_id
_entity_poly.type
_entity_poly.pdbx_seq_one_letter_code
_entity_poly.pdbx_strand_id
1 'polypeptide(L)' 'MGLDDKIDNAAEKLGGKAKEAAGAATDDESLRTEGQVDQSKADLKQAGEKIKDAFKKD' A
#
# COMPACT_ATOMS: atom_id res chain seq x y z
N MET A 1 11.93 -16.04 1.16
CA MET A 1 11.06 -15.00 0.58
C MET A 1 10.53 -15.54 -0.74
N GLY A 2 9.32 -16.11 -0.70
CA GLY A 2 8.70 -16.85 -1.79
C GLY A 2 8.05 -15.93 -2.81
N LEU A 3 7.63 -16.50 -3.94
CA LEU A 3 6.88 -15.81 -5.00
C LEU A 3 5.60 -15.17 -4.45
N ASP A 4 4.98 -15.80 -3.46
CA ASP A 4 3.79 -15.33 -2.75
C ASP A 4 3.97 -13.93 -2.15
N ASP A 5 5.07 -13.67 -1.44
CA ASP A 5 5.39 -12.35 -0.85
C ASP A 5 5.44 -11.23 -1.90
N LYS A 6 6.00 -11.54 -3.08
CA LYS A 6 6.08 -10.57 -4.18
C LYS A 6 4.74 -10.36 -4.86
N ILE A 7 3.93 -11.41 -4.95
CA ILE A 7 2.60 -11.36 -5.55
C ILE A 7 1.65 -10.58 -4.65
N ASP A 8 1.65 -10.82 -3.33
CA ASP A 8 0.85 -10.06 -2.36
C ASP A 8 1.19 -8.58 -2.40
N ASN A 9 2.48 -8.23 -2.32
CA ASN A 9 2.90 -6.82 -2.38
C ASN A 9 2.57 -6.17 -3.75
N ALA A 10 2.59 -6.95 -4.84
CA ALA A 10 2.16 -6.46 -6.15
C ALA A 10 0.64 -6.31 -6.23
N ALA A 11 -0.12 -7.22 -5.64
CA ALA A 11 -1.58 -7.22 -5.60
C ALA A 11 -2.11 -6.06 -4.75
N GLU A 12 -1.50 -5.76 -3.61
CA GLU A 12 -1.83 -4.57 -2.81
C GLU A 12 -1.59 -3.28 -3.59
N LYS A 13 -0.44 -3.16 -4.28
CA LYS A 13 -0.16 -2.01 -5.16
C LYS A 13 -1.14 -1.91 -6.33
N LEU A 14 -1.53 -3.04 -6.91
CA LEU A 14 -2.50 -3.10 -8.00
C LEU A 14 -3.90 -2.72 -7.50
N GLY A 15 -4.31 -3.22 -6.34
CA GLY A 15 -5.61 -2.95 -5.72
C GLY A 15 -5.76 -1.47 -5.34
N GLY A 16 -4.75 -0.87 -4.72
CA GLY A 16 -4.75 0.56 -4.39
C GLY A 16 -4.86 1.46 -5.63
N LYS A 17 -4.09 1.16 -6.67
CA LYS A 17 -4.18 1.88 -7.96
C LYS A 17 -5.50 1.63 -8.68
N ALA A 18 -6.06 0.43 -8.57
CA ALA A 18 -7.34 0.10 -9.16
C ALA A 18 -8.48 0.84 -8.45
N LYS A 19 -8.48 0.95 -7.12
CA LYS A 19 -9.43 1.79 -6.37
C LYS A 19 -9.32 3.26 -6.76
N GLU A 20 -8.10 3.76 -6.90
CA GLU A 20 -7.86 5.16 -7.28
C GLU A 20 -8.33 5.45 -8.71
N ALA A 21 -8.06 4.55 -9.65
CA ALA A 21 -8.52 4.66 -11.04
C ALA A 21 -10.03 4.47 -11.17
N ALA A 22 -10.63 3.53 -10.43
CA ALA A 22 -12.06 3.31 -10.39
C ALA A 22 -12.78 4.54 -9.82
N GLY A 23 -12.32 5.06 -8.68
CA GLY A 23 -12.87 6.29 -8.08
C GLY A 23 -12.72 7.51 -8.98
N ALA A 24 -11.60 7.64 -9.71
CA ALA A 24 -11.45 8.71 -10.71
C ALA A 24 -12.37 8.53 -11.92
N ALA A 25 -12.68 7.29 -12.32
CA ALA A 25 -13.57 7.00 -13.45
C ALA A 25 -15.06 7.13 -13.09
N THR A 26 -15.43 6.88 -11.84
CA THR A 26 -16.82 6.98 -11.34
C THR A 26 -17.12 8.29 -10.62
N ASP A 27 -16.17 9.23 -10.57
CA ASP A 27 -16.25 10.48 -9.78
C ASP A 27 -16.54 10.22 -8.28
N ASP A 28 -16.04 9.08 -7.77
CA ASP A 28 -16.26 8.63 -6.40
C ASP A 28 -15.05 8.98 -5.53
N GLU A 29 -15.17 10.11 -4.82
CA GLU A 29 -14.11 10.67 -3.98
C GLU A 29 -13.73 9.72 -2.83
N SER A 30 -14.66 8.87 -2.37
CA SER A 30 -14.39 7.89 -1.31
C SER A 30 -13.42 6.81 -1.80
N LEU A 31 -13.66 6.20 -2.97
CA LEU A 31 -12.78 5.18 -3.54
C LEU A 31 -11.37 5.72 -3.81
N ARG A 32 -11.29 6.96 -4.29
CA ARG A 32 -10.01 7.63 -4.57
C ARG A 32 -9.23 7.93 -3.30
N THR A 33 -9.92 8.42 -2.27
CA THR A 33 -9.35 8.68 -0.95
C THR A 33 -8.88 7.39 -0.28
N GLU A 34 -9.67 6.33 -0.36
CA GLU A 34 -9.34 5.02 0.23
C GLU A 34 -8.07 4.43 -0.41
N GLY A 35 -7.94 4.50 -1.73
CA GLY A 35 -6.72 4.07 -2.45
C GLY A 35 -5.47 4.86 -2.04
N GLN A 36 -5.57 6.18 -1.87
CA GLN A 36 -4.44 7.00 -1.40
C GLN A 36 -4.10 6.77 0.07
N VAL A 37 -5.10 6.57 0.92
CA VAL A 37 -4.91 6.28 2.35
C VAL A 37 -4.24 4.91 2.54
N ASP A 38 -4.67 3.90 1.78
CA ASP A 38 -4.05 2.57 1.80
C ASP A 38 -2.56 2.64 1.38
N GLN A 39 -2.23 3.38 0.31
CA GLN A 39 -0.83 3.59 -0.10
C GLN A 39 -0.01 4.29 0.99
N SER A 40 -0.55 5.39 1.54
CA SER A 40 0.14 6.17 2.58
C SER A 40 0.38 5.35 3.85
N LYS A 41 -0.59 4.52 4.26
CA LYS A 41 -0.43 3.60 5.39
C LYS A 41 0.62 2.52 5.12
N ALA A 42 0.65 1.97 3.91
CA ALA A 42 1.63 0.95 3.53
C ALA A 42 3.06 1.51 3.56
N ASP A 43 3.28 2.71 3.00
CA ASP A 43 4.56 3.40 3.05
C ASP A 43 4.99 3.72 4.48
N LEU A 44 4.07 4.21 5.32
CA LEU A 44 4.33 4.47 6.74
C LEU A 44 4.67 3.19 7.52
N LYS A 45 3.97 2.09 7.27
CA LYS A 45 4.29 0.78 7.87
C LYS A 45 5.68 0.33 7.45
N GLN A 46 6.00 0.35 6.16
CA GLN A 46 7.32 -0.06 5.67
C GLN A 46 8.44 0.82 6.23
N ALA A 47 8.24 2.13 6.30
CA ALA A 47 9.20 3.05 6.92
C ALA A 47 9.39 2.76 8.41
N GLY A 48 8.28 2.57 9.14
CA GLY A 48 8.29 2.24 10.56
C GLY A 48 8.94 0.89 10.86
N GLU A 49 8.69 -0.13 10.03
CA GLU A 49 9.34 -1.42 10.13
C GLU A 49 10.83 -1.33 9.83
N LYS A 50 11.26 -0.60 8.79
CA LYS A 50 12.69 -0.36 8.52
C LYS A 50 13.40 0.34 9.67
N ILE A 51 12.78 1.35 10.25
CA ILE A 51 13.31 2.04 11.43
C ILE A 51 13.42 1.03 12.59
N LYS A 52 12.33 0.33 12.91
CA LYS A 52 12.32 -0.65 14.00
C LYS A 52 13.35 -1.75 13.82
N ASP A 53 13.54 -2.25 12.60
CA ASP A 53 14.49 -3.31 12.28
C ASP A 53 15.95 -2.82 12.37
N ALA A 54 16.20 -1.55 12.00
CA ALA A 54 17.50 -0.90 12.23
C ALA A 54 17.81 -0.70 13.71
N PHE A 55 16.80 -0.40 14.54
CA PHE A 55 16.95 -0.26 15.99
C PHE A 55 16.96 -1.58 16.77
N LYS A 56 16.43 -2.66 16.20
CA LYS A 56 16.36 -3.99 16.83
C LYS A 56 17.58 -4.87 16.53
N LYS A 57 18.56 -4.35 15.78
CA LYS A 57 19.80 -5.05 15.43
C LYS A 57 20.94 -4.84 16.44
N ASP A 58 20.63 -4.29 17.62
CA ASP A 58 21.44 -4.34 18.85
C ASP A 58 20.86 -5.37 19.84
#